data_AF-A0A7H8KMS6-F1
#
_entry.id   AF-A0A7H8KMS6-F1
#
_cell.length_a   1.000
_cell.length_b   1.000
_cell.length_c   1.000
_cell.angle_alpha   90.00
_cell.angle_beta   90.00
_cell.angle_gamma   90.00
#
_symmetry.space_group_name_H-M   'P 1'
#
loop_
_entity.id
_entity.type
_entity.pdbx_description
1 polymer ?
#
loop_
_entity_poly.entity_id
_entity_poly.type
_entity_poly.pdbx_seq_one_letter_code
_entity_poly.pdbx_strand_id
1 'polypeptide(L)'
;MLNEWAGDLWRRFHRARASEDWPPEWFIPAVGGTGVLLVALLIFGLVMPLLRWIAHFAWDAVRDGSSWLHDWNLTRVVLDPVRDYLSTHSAGLPVNASTLWWTWCAAGVGLFTFAFLWRAVAARLGWILYGAATVAMVWAATTGPARTTTAGIAALWWIVLSLFALRRPWTQQRVTVHLPELPLLARIVQHRE
;
A
#
# COMPACT_ATOMS: atom_id res chain seq x y z
N MET A 1 33.97 -21.77 0.25
CA MET A 1 33.93 -20.75 -0.83
C MET A 1 32.93 -19.61 -0.57
N LEU A 2 31.61 -19.74 -0.71
CA LEU A 2 30.67 -18.60 -0.49
C LEU A 2 30.66 -18.07 0.97
N ASN A 3 30.77 -18.97 1.96
CA ASN A 3 30.75 -18.58 3.37
C ASN A 3 32.05 -17.88 3.82
N GLU A 4 33.18 -18.24 3.22
CA GLU A 4 34.48 -17.57 3.49
C GLU A 4 34.50 -16.18 2.85
N TRP A 5 33.94 -16.06 1.63
CA TRP A 5 33.78 -14.79 0.95
C TRP A 5 32.86 -13.84 1.73
N ALA A 6 31.72 -14.32 2.23
CA ALA A 6 30.80 -13.53 3.05
C ALA A 6 31.44 -13.08 4.37
N GLY A 7 32.20 -13.96 5.02
CA GLY A 7 32.93 -13.63 6.25
C GLY A 7 34.02 -12.59 6.04
N ASP A 8 34.78 -12.69 4.95
CA ASP A 8 35.79 -11.69 4.58
C ASP A 8 35.18 -10.36 4.16
N LEU A 9 34.07 -10.39 3.44
CA LEU A 9 33.31 -9.18 3.09
C LEU A 9 32.82 -8.48 4.36
N TRP A 10 32.26 -9.25 5.30
CA TRP A 10 31.77 -8.74 6.58
C TRP A 10 32.89 -8.12 7.43
N ARG A 11 34.05 -8.78 7.52
CA ARG A 11 35.24 -8.27 8.24
C ARG A 11 35.84 -7.03 7.58
N ARG A 12 35.76 -6.91 6.25
CA ARG A 12 36.20 -5.71 5.52
C ARG A 12 35.24 -4.55 5.76
N PHE A 13 33.92 -4.79 5.72
CA PHE A 13 32.91 -3.79 6.03
C PHE A 13 32.98 -3.29 7.47
N HIS A 14 33.20 -4.18 8.44
CA HIS A 14 33.36 -3.77 9.84
C HIS A 14 34.62 -2.94 10.09
N ARG A 15 35.75 -3.27 9.45
CA ARG A 15 36.98 -2.47 9.55
C ARG A 15 36.86 -1.11 8.85
N ALA A 16 36.18 -1.05 7.70
CA ALA A 16 35.97 0.20 6.95
C ALA A 16 34.98 1.16 7.61
N ARG A 17 34.10 0.67 8.49
CA ARG A 17 33.20 1.53 9.30
C ARG A 17 33.90 2.15 10.52
N ALA A 18 35.05 1.60 10.93
CA ALA A 18 35.83 2.09 12.06
C ALA A 18 36.91 3.12 11.67
N SER A 19 37.10 3.38 10.37
CA SER A 19 37.96 4.46 9.87
C SER A 19 37.19 5.78 9.78
N GLU A 20 37.85 6.89 10.09
CA GLU A 20 37.28 8.25 10.02
C GLU A 20 36.84 8.66 8.60
N ASP A 21 37.33 7.99 7.55
CA ASP A 21 37.00 8.22 6.14
C ASP A 21 35.69 7.55 5.65
N TRP A 22 34.79 7.23 6.58
CA TRP A 22 33.50 6.60 6.27
C TRP A 22 32.36 7.64 6.28
N PRO A 23 31.49 7.70 5.24
CA PRO A 23 31.46 6.89 4.02
C PRO A 23 32.37 7.44 2.89
N PRO A 24 32.89 6.56 2.01
CA PRO A 24 33.66 6.96 0.83
C PRO A 24 32.88 7.90 -0.10
N GLU A 25 33.56 8.86 -0.73
CA GLU A 25 32.94 9.91 -1.57
C GLU A 25 32.09 9.36 -2.73
N TRP A 26 32.45 8.19 -3.26
CA TRP A 26 31.73 7.51 -4.33
C TRP A 26 30.51 6.70 -3.84
N PHE A 27 30.41 6.43 -2.53
CA PHE A 27 29.36 5.57 -1.95
C PHE A 27 28.00 6.25 -1.93
N ILE A 28 27.95 7.54 -1.63
CA ILE A 28 26.72 8.35 -1.59
C ILE A 28 26.03 8.43 -2.96
N PRO A 29 26.72 8.80 -4.06
CA PRO A 29 26.10 8.83 -5.39
C PRO A 29 25.79 7.43 -5.95
N ALA A 30 26.58 6.40 -5.63
CA ALA A 30 26.34 5.03 -6.08
C ALA A 30 25.09 4.41 -5.43
N VAL A 31 24.86 4.63 -4.13
CA VAL A 31 23.64 4.18 -3.43
C VAL A 31 22.41 4.96 -3.90
N GLY A 32 22.55 6.27 -4.12
CA GLY A 32 21.48 7.10 -4.67
C GLY A 32 21.07 6.69 -6.08
N GLY A 33 22.03 6.51 -6.99
CA GLY A 33 21.78 6.10 -8.37
C GLY A 33 21.15 4.70 -8.47
N THR A 34 21.65 3.74 -7.68
CA THR A 34 21.12 2.37 -7.66
C THR A 34 19.70 2.33 -7.09
N GLY A 35 19.41 3.13 -6.05
CA GLY A 35 18.07 3.27 -5.49
C GLY A 35 17.08 3.88 -6.48
N VAL A 36 17.45 4.97 -7.15
CA VAL A 36 16.61 5.61 -8.17
C VAL A 36 16.36 4.68 -9.35
N LEU A 37 17.35 3.90 -9.77
CA LEU A 37 17.23 2.99 -10.90
C LEU A 37 16.37 1.76 -10.56
N LEU A 38 16.47 1.24 -9.33
CA LEU A 38 15.57 0.21 -8.81
C LEU A 38 14.14 0.71 -8.65
N VAL A 39 13.95 1.94 -8.16
CA VAL A 39 12.63 2.58 -8.08
C VAL A 39 12.07 2.82 -9.48
N ALA A 40 12.87 3.29 -10.43
CA ALA A 40 12.45 3.51 -11.81
C ALA A 40 12.14 2.20 -12.54
N LEU A 41 12.90 1.12 -12.33
CA LEU A 41 12.61 -0.21 -12.86
C LEU A 41 11.40 -0.85 -12.19
N LEU A 42 11.19 -0.62 -10.90
CA LEU A 42 10.00 -1.05 -10.19
C LEU A 42 8.77 -0.27 -10.69
N ILE A 43 8.90 1.03 -10.92
CA ILE A 43 7.86 1.85 -11.54
C ILE A 43 7.60 1.36 -12.98
N PHE A 44 8.60 1.28 -13.84
CA PHE A 44 8.37 0.96 -15.25
C PHE A 44 8.02 -0.52 -15.49
N GLY A 45 8.62 -1.43 -14.72
CA GLY A 45 8.44 -2.88 -14.85
C GLY A 45 7.24 -3.44 -14.10
N LEU A 46 6.77 -2.79 -13.03
CA LEU A 46 5.57 -3.20 -12.30
C LEU A 46 4.39 -2.29 -12.63
N VAL A 47 4.57 -0.96 -12.63
CA VAL A 47 3.46 0.00 -12.75
C VAL A 47 2.92 0.04 -14.17
N MET A 48 3.72 -0.03 -15.24
CA MET A 48 3.16 -0.03 -16.59
C MET A 48 2.35 -1.29 -16.98
N PRO A 49 2.83 -2.52 -16.73
CA PRO A 49 2.01 -3.70 -16.99
C PRO A 49 0.81 -3.77 -16.05
N LEU A 50 0.94 -3.31 -14.80
CA LEU A 50 -0.19 -3.19 -13.86
C LEU A 50 -1.20 -2.14 -14.34
N LEU A 51 -0.75 -0.97 -14.82
CA LEU A 51 -1.62 0.05 -15.42
C LEU A 51 -2.34 -0.48 -16.65
N ARG A 52 -1.68 -1.25 -17.51
CA ARG A 52 -2.31 -1.86 -18.69
C ARG A 52 -3.30 -2.96 -18.32
N TRP A 53 -2.97 -3.80 -17.34
CA TRP A 53 -3.85 -4.85 -16.83
C TRP A 53 -5.06 -4.24 -16.12
N ILE A 54 -4.85 -3.22 -15.29
CA ILE A 54 -5.94 -2.50 -14.64
C ILE A 54 -6.74 -1.67 -15.65
N ALA A 55 -6.13 -1.09 -16.69
CA ALA A 55 -6.88 -0.40 -17.73
C ALA A 55 -7.80 -1.35 -18.52
N HIS A 56 -7.36 -2.58 -18.81
CA HIS A 56 -8.23 -3.60 -19.41
C HIS A 56 -9.31 -4.05 -18.43
N PHE A 57 -8.94 -4.40 -17.20
CA PHE A 57 -9.90 -4.79 -16.16
C PHE A 57 -10.91 -3.69 -15.87
N ALA A 58 -10.49 -2.42 -15.86
CA ALA A 58 -11.36 -1.28 -15.65
C ALA A 58 -12.23 -1.00 -16.87
N TRP A 59 -11.75 -1.26 -18.10
CA TRP A 59 -12.58 -1.21 -19.31
C TRP A 59 -13.69 -2.27 -19.26
N ASP A 60 -13.36 -3.49 -18.85
CA ASP A 60 -14.32 -4.60 -18.74
C ASP A 60 -15.28 -4.40 -17.57
N ALA A 61 -14.78 -3.99 -16.40
CA ALA A 61 -15.59 -3.70 -15.21
C ALA A 61 -16.46 -2.45 -15.39
N VAL A 62 -16.03 -1.46 -16.17
CA VAL A 62 -16.88 -0.32 -16.54
C VAL A 62 -17.94 -0.75 -17.54
N ARG A 63 -17.64 -1.60 -18.52
CA ARG A 63 -18.63 -2.06 -19.50
C ARG A 63 -19.72 -2.95 -18.87
N ASP A 64 -19.33 -3.81 -17.92
CA ASP A 64 -20.25 -4.72 -17.23
C ASP A 64 -20.89 -4.09 -15.98
N GLY A 65 -20.20 -3.15 -15.32
CA GLY A 65 -20.65 -2.48 -14.10
C GLY A 65 -21.31 -1.13 -14.32
N SER A 66 -21.16 -0.47 -15.48
CA SER A 66 -21.75 0.87 -15.71
C SER A 66 -23.27 0.84 -15.68
N SER A 67 -23.91 -0.25 -16.11
CA SER A 67 -25.37 -0.41 -16.02
C SER A 67 -25.84 -0.49 -14.56
N TRP A 68 -25.13 -1.25 -13.72
CA TRP A 68 -25.42 -1.38 -12.29
C TRP A 68 -25.06 -0.14 -11.46
N LEU A 69 -23.98 0.57 -11.81
CA LEU A 69 -23.54 1.81 -11.16
C LEU A 69 -24.37 3.03 -11.58
N HIS A 70 -24.88 3.09 -12.81
CA HIS A 70 -25.74 4.19 -13.27
C HIS A 70 -27.08 4.26 -12.55
N ASP A 71 -27.62 3.12 -12.10
CA ASP A 71 -28.86 3.07 -11.30
C ASP A 71 -28.64 3.49 -9.83
N TRP A 72 -27.40 3.49 -9.33
CA TRP A 72 -27.12 3.77 -7.92
C TRP A 72 -26.62 5.20 -7.69
N ASN A 73 -27.58 6.12 -7.50
CA ASN A 73 -27.36 7.57 -7.30
C ASN A 73 -26.36 7.91 -6.16
N LEU A 74 -26.10 7.00 -5.23
CA LEU A 74 -25.16 7.16 -4.11
C LEU A 74 -23.68 7.14 -4.54
N THR A 75 -23.33 6.48 -5.65
CA THR A 75 -21.93 6.46 -6.11
C THR A 75 -21.47 7.80 -6.64
N ARG A 76 -22.37 8.53 -7.31
CA ARG A 76 -22.13 9.89 -7.82
C ARG A 76 -21.79 10.89 -6.72
N VAL A 77 -22.39 10.73 -5.55
CA VAL A 77 -22.13 11.56 -4.34
C VAL A 77 -20.65 11.56 -3.96
N VAL A 78 -19.92 10.47 -4.19
CA VAL A 78 -18.50 10.36 -3.83
C VAL A 78 -17.58 10.48 -5.05
N LEU A 79 -17.96 9.91 -6.20
CA LEU A 79 -17.10 9.91 -7.39
C LEU A 79 -17.04 11.26 -8.09
N ASP A 80 -18.15 12.00 -8.15
CA ASP A 80 -18.19 13.27 -8.87
C ASP A 80 -17.28 14.32 -8.22
N PRO A 81 -17.29 14.51 -6.88
CA PRO A 81 -16.36 15.42 -6.22
C PRO A 81 -14.88 15.07 -6.42
N VAL A 82 -14.53 13.78 -6.44
CA VAL A 82 -13.13 13.36 -6.66
C VAL A 82 -12.71 13.68 -8.10
N ARG A 83 -13.59 13.42 -9.08
CA ARG A 83 -13.33 13.74 -10.47
C ARG A 83 -13.19 15.25 -10.69
N ASP A 84 -14.01 16.04 -10.03
CA ASP A 84 -13.97 17.51 -10.09
C ASP A 84 -12.73 18.09 -9.39
N TYR A 85 -12.31 17.49 -8.27
CA TYR A 85 -11.06 17.85 -7.62
C TYR A 85 -9.86 17.64 -8.55
N LEU A 86 -9.79 16.46 -9.18
CA LEU A 86 -8.68 16.07 -10.06
C LEU A 86 -8.67 16.88 -11.36
N SER A 87 -9.83 17.21 -11.94
CA SER A 87 -9.91 18.09 -13.11
C SER A 87 -9.40 19.49 -12.77
N THR A 88 -9.86 20.06 -11.66
CA THR A 88 -9.45 21.40 -11.20
C THR A 88 -7.95 21.46 -10.94
N HIS A 89 -7.39 20.46 -10.25
CA HIS A 89 -5.96 20.41 -9.93
C HIS A 89 -5.07 19.96 -11.10
N SER A 90 -5.65 19.49 -12.22
CA SER A 90 -4.91 19.15 -13.43
C SER A 90 -4.60 20.35 -14.34
N ALA A 91 -5.24 21.50 -14.13
CA ALA A 91 -5.21 22.67 -15.02
C ALA A 91 -3.84 23.37 -15.18
N GLY A 92 -2.77 22.83 -14.57
CA GLY A 92 -1.38 23.31 -14.73
C GLY A 92 -0.37 22.18 -14.92
N LEU A 93 -0.81 20.95 -15.12
CA LEU A 93 0.06 19.78 -15.30
C LEU A 93 0.14 19.39 -16.79
N PRO A 94 1.27 18.85 -17.26
CA PRO A 94 1.39 18.30 -18.61
C PRO A 94 0.61 16.98 -18.82
N VAL A 95 -0.23 16.60 -17.85
CA VAL A 95 -0.97 15.33 -17.83
C VAL A 95 -2.47 15.63 -17.84
N ASN A 96 -3.20 14.95 -18.74
CA ASN A 96 -4.64 15.13 -18.87
C ASN A 96 -5.40 14.67 -17.60
N ALA A 97 -6.46 15.39 -17.22
CA ALA A 97 -7.38 15.05 -16.13
C ALA A 97 -7.89 13.60 -16.24
N SER A 98 -8.19 13.14 -17.45
CA SER A 98 -8.65 11.77 -17.70
C SER A 98 -7.58 10.74 -17.30
N THR A 99 -6.32 11.01 -17.64
CA THR A 99 -5.18 10.16 -17.28
C THR A 99 -4.98 10.15 -15.76
N LEU A 100 -5.12 11.31 -15.11
CA LEU A 100 -5.02 11.43 -13.65
C LEU A 100 -6.12 10.62 -12.94
N TRP A 101 -7.36 10.72 -13.42
CA TRP A 101 -8.50 9.94 -12.93
C TRP A 101 -8.25 8.43 -13.04
N TRP A 102 -7.83 7.97 -14.21
CA TRP A 102 -7.54 6.54 -14.42
C TRP A 102 -6.36 6.05 -13.58
N THR A 103 -5.34 6.89 -13.40
CA THR A 103 -4.20 6.59 -12.54
C THR A 103 -4.64 6.45 -11.09
N TRP A 104 -5.51 7.35 -10.61
CA TRP A 104 -6.09 7.28 -9.27
C TRP A 104 -6.88 5.98 -9.08
N CYS A 105 -7.83 5.68 -9.98
CA CYS A 105 -8.59 4.44 -9.95
C CYS A 105 -7.68 3.20 -9.97
N ALA A 106 -6.65 3.20 -10.81
CA ALA A 106 -5.72 2.08 -10.90
C ALA A 106 -4.89 1.91 -9.62
N ALA A 107 -4.43 2.99 -9.01
CA ALA A 107 -3.76 2.94 -7.72
C ALA A 107 -4.68 2.36 -6.63
N GLY A 108 -5.95 2.77 -6.60
CA GLY A 108 -6.95 2.25 -5.67
C GLY A 108 -7.15 0.73 -5.82
N VAL A 109 -7.45 0.26 -7.03
CA VAL A 109 -7.65 -1.18 -7.33
C VAL A 109 -6.38 -1.98 -7.02
N GLY A 110 -5.21 -1.47 -7.43
CA GLY A 110 -3.93 -2.11 -7.14
C GLY A 110 -3.70 -2.25 -5.65
N LEU A 111 -3.78 -1.14 -4.89
CA LEU A 111 -3.61 -1.14 -3.44
C LEU A 111 -4.60 -2.07 -2.74
N PHE A 112 -5.86 -2.08 -3.16
CA PHE A 112 -6.87 -3.00 -2.62
C PHE A 112 -6.49 -4.45 -2.86
N THR A 113 -6.17 -4.82 -4.09
CA THR A 113 -5.79 -6.18 -4.48
C THR A 113 -4.51 -6.61 -3.76
N PHE A 114 -3.50 -5.75 -3.65
CA PHE A 114 -2.27 -6.03 -2.91
C PHE A 114 -2.50 -6.16 -1.40
N ALA A 115 -3.34 -5.31 -0.81
CA ALA A 115 -3.71 -5.40 0.60
C ALA A 115 -4.55 -6.65 0.91
N PHE A 116 -5.42 -7.05 -0.02
CA PHE A 116 -6.33 -8.19 0.13
C PHE A 116 -5.62 -9.53 -0.12
N LEU A 117 -4.94 -9.69 -1.27
CA LEU A 117 -4.30 -10.95 -1.67
C LEU A 117 -2.97 -11.18 -0.97
N TRP A 118 -2.06 -10.20 -1.09
CA TRP A 118 -0.69 -10.34 -0.57
C TRP A 118 -0.52 -9.87 0.87
N ARG A 119 -1.51 -9.15 1.42
CA ARG A 119 -1.52 -8.69 2.82
C ARG A 119 -0.30 -7.87 3.19
N ALA A 120 0.34 -7.25 2.20
CA ALA A 120 1.55 -6.47 2.39
C ALA A 120 1.26 -5.26 3.30
N VAL A 121 2.07 -5.06 4.33
CA VAL A 121 1.89 -3.95 5.29
C VAL A 121 1.93 -2.61 4.57
N ALA A 122 2.86 -2.45 3.61
CA ALA A 122 2.96 -1.25 2.78
C ALA A 122 1.69 -1.00 1.95
N ALA A 123 1.10 -2.04 1.36
CA ALA A 123 -0.15 -1.91 0.59
C ALA A 123 -1.35 -1.55 1.48
N ARG A 124 -1.39 -2.07 2.72
CA ARG A 124 -2.43 -1.74 3.70
C ARG A 124 -2.35 -0.29 4.19
N LEU A 125 -1.13 0.18 4.48
CA LEU A 125 -0.89 1.59 4.81
C LEU A 125 -1.23 2.49 3.61
N GLY A 126 -0.82 2.08 2.41
CA GLY A 126 -1.16 2.78 1.17
C GLY A 126 -2.66 2.85 0.94
N TRP A 127 -3.41 1.77 1.18
CA TRP A 127 -4.87 1.72 1.08
C TRP A 127 -5.57 2.70 2.04
N ILE A 128 -5.10 2.79 3.29
CA ILE A 128 -5.64 3.73 4.27
C ILE A 128 -5.34 5.18 3.83
N LEU A 129 -4.11 5.45 3.41
CA LEU A 129 -3.69 6.79 3.00
C LEU A 129 -4.43 7.23 1.72
N TYR A 130 -4.62 6.32 0.77
CA TYR A 130 -5.41 6.55 -0.44
C TYR A 130 -6.86 6.89 -0.08
N GLY A 131 -7.45 6.20 0.90
CA GLY A 131 -8.77 6.53 1.41
C GLY A 131 -8.89 7.89 2.04
N ALA A 132 -7.96 8.19 2.96
CA ALA A 132 -7.91 9.49 3.61
C ALA A 132 -7.77 10.62 2.58
N ALA A 133 -6.91 10.42 1.57
CA ALA A 133 -6.76 11.37 0.47
C ALA A 133 -8.05 11.50 -0.35
N THR A 134 -8.75 10.39 -0.64
CA THR A 134 -10.06 10.41 -1.34
C THR A 134 -11.10 11.21 -0.54
N VAL A 135 -11.20 11.00 0.76
CA VAL A 135 -12.11 11.77 1.64
C VAL A 135 -11.72 13.24 1.68
N ALA A 136 -10.43 13.56 1.72
CA ALA A 136 -9.94 14.94 1.68
C ALA A 136 -10.29 15.63 0.34
N MET A 137 -10.16 14.92 -0.80
CA MET A 137 -10.58 15.42 -2.11
C MET A 137 -12.08 15.72 -2.15
N VAL A 138 -12.91 14.80 -1.62
CA VAL A 138 -14.36 15.00 -1.52
C VAL A 138 -14.69 16.22 -0.66
N TRP A 139 -14.03 16.38 0.48
CA TRP A 139 -14.21 17.54 1.34
C TRP A 139 -13.81 18.85 0.65
N ALA A 140 -12.70 18.85 -0.08
CA ALA A 140 -12.21 20.03 -0.79
C ALA A 140 -13.09 20.43 -1.98
N ALA A 141 -13.65 19.45 -2.70
CA ALA A 141 -14.50 19.70 -3.86
C ALA A 141 -15.97 20.00 -3.51
N THR A 142 -16.46 19.55 -2.35
CA THR A 142 -17.87 19.77 -1.97
C THR A 142 -18.03 21.09 -1.22
N THR A 143 -18.93 21.96 -1.67
CA THR A 143 -19.23 23.25 -1.02
C THR A 143 -20.55 23.25 -0.24
N GLY A 144 -20.68 24.16 0.74
CA GLY A 144 -21.94 24.39 1.46
C GLY A 144 -22.30 23.32 2.51
N PRO A 145 -23.58 23.26 2.92
CA PRO A 145 -24.04 22.36 4.00
C PRO A 145 -23.83 20.87 3.70
N ALA A 146 -23.75 20.48 2.43
CA ALA A 146 -23.59 19.10 2.01
C ALA A 146 -22.18 18.53 2.27
N ARG A 147 -21.16 19.39 2.44
CA ARG A 147 -19.75 18.99 2.53
C ARG A 147 -19.49 17.94 3.62
N THR A 148 -20.05 18.15 4.81
CA THR A 148 -19.88 17.22 5.95
C THR A 148 -20.55 15.88 5.68
N THR A 149 -21.76 15.88 5.12
CA THR A 149 -22.51 14.66 4.79
C THR A 149 -21.81 13.86 3.70
N THR A 150 -21.37 14.51 2.61
CA THR A 150 -20.67 13.85 1.50
C THR A 150 -19.34 13.24 1.93
N ALA A 151 -18.54 13.97 2.73
CA ALA A 151 -17.29 13.44 3.27
C ALA A 151 -17.53 12.28 4.26
N GLY A 152 -18.59 12.37 5.08
CA GLY A 152 -19.00 11.29 5.98
C GLY A 152 -19.37 10.01 5.22
N ILE A 153 -20.15 10.13 4.14
CA ILE A 153 -20.50 9.00 3.27
C ILE A 153 -19.24 8.40 2.64
N ALA A 154 -18.33 9.23 2.13
CA ALA A 154 -17.06 8.77 1.57
C ALA A 154 -16.21 8.01 2.61
N ALA A 155 -16.14 8.51 3.84
CA ALA A 155 -15.44 7.84 4.93
C ALA A 155 -16.08 6.49 5.29
N LEU A 156 -17.42 6.41 5.35
CA LEU A 156 -18.14 5.16 5.62
C LEU A 156 -17.87 4.10 4.54
N TRP A 157 -17.90 4.50 3.27
CA TRP A 157 -17.51 3.63 2.16
C TRP A 157 -16.10 3.09 2.34
N TRP A 158 -15.17 3.95 2.74
CA TRP A 158 -13.79 3.54 2.95
C TRP A 158 -13.61 2.61 4.15
N ILE A 159 -14.38 2.79 5.22
CA ILE A 159 -14.40 1.89 6.38
C ILE A 159 -14.87 0.51 5.94
N VAL A 160 -16.00 0.43 5.22
CA VAL A 160 -16.55 -0.85 4.73
C VAL A 160 -15.54 -1.58 3.87
N LEU A 161 -14.91 -0.90 2.91
CA LEU A 161 -13.88 -1.51 2.07
C LEU A 161 -12.62 -1.92 2.87
N SER A 162 -12.25 -1.12 3.87
CA SER A 162 -11.09 -1.41 4.72
C SER A 162 -11.28 -2.65 5.58
N LEU A 163 -12.51 -3.03 5.95
CA LEU A 163 -12.79 -4.29 6.64
C LEU A 163 -12.32 -5.51 5.82
N PHE A 164 -12.48 -5.45 4.49
CA PHE A 164 -12.02 -6.51 3.60
C PHE A 164 -10.50 -6.48 3.43
N ALA A 165 -9.92 -5.30 3.18
CA ALA A 165 -8.48 -5.15 2.94
C ALA A 165 -7.63 -5.47 4.19
N LEU A 166 -8.11 -5.12 5.39
CA LEU A 166 -7.39 -5.26 6.65
C LEU A 166 -7.72 -6.55 7.40
N ARG A 167 -8.56 -7.43 6.84
CA ARG A 167 -8.99 -8.67 7.50
C ARG A 167 -7.78 -9.43 8.06
N ARG A 168 -7.76 -9.67 9.37
CA ARG A 168 -6.72 -10.46 10.05
C ARG A 168 -7.15 -11.94 10.06
N PRO A 169 -6.27 -12.91 9.76
CA PRO A 169 -6.61 -14.31 9.96
C PRO A 169 -6.62 -14.60 11.47
N TRP A 170 -7.67 -15.26 11.93
CA TRP A 170 -7.83 -15.71 13.33
C TRP A 170 -6.70 -16.65 13.80
N THR A 171 -5.89 -17.17 12.87
CA THR A 171 -4.86 -18.19 13.09
C THR A 171 -3.52 -17.65 13.61
N GLN A 172 -3.33 -16.34 13.73
CA GLN A 172 -2.04 -15.72 14.10
C GLN A 172 -1.98 -15.19 15.54
N GLN A 173 -2.83 -15.69 16.43
CA GLN A 173 -2.63 -15.48 17.86
C GLN A 173 -1.68 -16.57 18.40
N ARG A 174 -0.40 -16.49 18.03
CA ARG A 174 0.65 -17.26 18.72
C ARG A 174 0.84 -16.61 20.08
N VAL A 175 0.13 -17.11 21.08
CA VAL A 175 0.47 -16.85 22.48
C VAL A 175 1.72 -17.67 22.76
N THR A 176 2.89 -17.07 22.62
CA THR A 176 4.12 -17.65 23.17
C THR A 176 4.05 -17.50 24.69
N VAL A 177 3.40 -18.47 25.33
CA VAL A 177 3.53 -18.64 26.78
C VAL A 177 4.98 -19.03 27.03
N HIS A 178 5.76 -18.14 27.63
CA HIS A 178 6.99 -18.56 28.29
C HIS A 178 6.56 -19.40 29.48
N LEU A 179 6.54 -20.72 29.32
CA LEU A 179 6.45 -21.61 30.45
C LEU A 179 7.72 -21.39 31.26
N PRO A 180 7.64 -20.90 32.51
CA PRO A 180 8.77 -21.04 33.41
C PRO A 180 9.10 -22.53 33.45
N GLU A 181 10.37 -22.90 33.32
CA GLU A 181 10.85 -24.27 33.54
C GLU A 181 10.12 -24.83 34.79
N LEU A 182 9.20 -25.78 34.58
CA LEU A 182 8.36 -26.33 35.65
C LEU A 182 9.02 -27.62 36.14
N PRO A 183 9.96 -27.59 37.11
CA PRO A 183 10.58 -28.79 37.68
C PRO A 183 9.53 -29.72 38.33
N LEU A 184 8.34 -29.20 38.62
CA LEU A 184 7.20 -29.96 39.13
C LEU A 184 6.62 -30.94 38.11
N LEU A 185 6.65 -30.65 36.80
CA LEU A 185 6.15 -31.57 35.78
C LEU A 185 7.08 -32.77 35.59
N ALA A 186 8.40 -32.55 35.66
CA ALA A 186 9.39 -33.63 35.63
C ALA A 186 9.22 -34.59 36.81
N ARG A 187 8.89 -34.06 38.01
CA ARG A 187 8.70 -34.87 39.23
C ARG A 187 7.46 -35.78 39.17
N ILE A 188 6.38 -35.33 38.54
CA ILE A 188 5.12 -36.11 38.47
C ILE A 188 5.22 -37.26 37.46
N VAL A 189 5.97 -37.08 36.37
CA VAL A 189 6.21 -38.15 35.39
C VAL A 189 7.10 -39.25 35.97
N GLN A 190 8.09 -38.87 36.77
CA GLN A 190 9.07 -39.81 37.35
C GLN A 190 8.52 -40.67 38.51
N HIS A 191 7.36 -40.34 39.07
CA HIS A 191 6.70 -41.13 40.12
C HIS A 191 5.65 -42.12 39.60
N ARG A 192 5.50 -42.23 38.27
CA ARG A 192 4.51 -43.10 37.65
C ARG A 192 5.13 -44.29 36.89
N GLU A 193 6.44 -44.50 37.01
CA GLU A 193 7.16 -45.73 36.64
C GLU A 193 7.53 -46.51 37.91
#